data_AF-A0A3G9CSB9-F1
#
_entry.id   AF-A0A3G9CSB9-F1
#
_cell.length_a   1.000
_cell.length_b   1.000
_cell.length_c   1.000
_cell.angle_alpha   90.00
_cell.angle_beta   90.00
_cell.angle_gamma   90.00
#
_symmetry.space_group_name_H-M   'P 1'
#
loop_
_entity.id
_entity.type
_entity.pdbx_description
1 polymer ?
#
loop_
_entity_poly.entity_id
_entity_poly.type
_entity_poly.pdbx_seq_one_letter_code
_entity_poly.pdbx_strand_id
1 'polypeptide(L)'
;MLTPLGSAAPPAPAVSGFPLDTGETSSDGFVWTAATFGGFNYPVNQHKSFVASENWSGERLQYVEKDGQNELGKNNPGNHVIGEGELVYSTRPFSSKYTLVSALELNSKTIPEKLGGMFYYKLAWFGKPYITIGNDSTQLTTLVISQASGEKKQLKTGESWDLGKNYSLTVNQVDVEGEKVWFSLCKNGEEIESGIVSSNGTVNDKTFVATADFGDMKDQLYFITYVDKVFTSATDSFAVFKYTWLIDKDDLMLIEKGDEYQGFEVTEASESEIVLKNSKSITLDIDKDKKTYFTESWYFQTSDEGKGSISPEGYVIYPAADVIVEDKSISGPKENTTSAKEANITETISSSDPETSNKSASSTSLIQNEDNDSRDSDIPHDKMAIETSAKTPSFDVLAGILGVVLCHALLKRRY
;
A
#
# COMPACT_ATOMS: atom_id res chain seq x y z
N MET A 1 -31.25 4.14 -50.33
CA MET A 1 -30.35 5.16 -49.78
C MET A 1 -29.78 4.61 -48.47
N LEU A 2 -28.46 4.54 -48.39
CA LEU A 2 -27.71 3.93 -47.28
C LEU A 2 -27.85 4.76 -46.00
N THR A 3 -28.03 4.06 -44.88
CA THR A 3 -27.82 4.54 -43.52
C THR A 3 -26.34 4.88 -43.30
N PRO A 4 -25.98 5.98 -42.62
CA PRO A 4 -24.61 6.20 -42.20
C PRO A 4 -24.33 5.29 -40.99
N LEU A 5 -23.42 4.34 -41.22
CA LEU A 5 -22.79 3.51 -40.21
C LEU A 5 -21.60 4.28 -39.64
N GLY A 6 -21.46 4.33 -38.32
CA GLY A 6 -20.25 4.85 -37.68
C GLY A 6 -20.52 5.64 -36.39
N SER A 7 -21.18 5.04 -35.40
CA SER A 7 -20.96 5.50 -34.04
C SER A 7 -19.56 5.01 -33.66
N ALA A 8 -18.57 5.91 -33.67
CA ALA A 8 -17.30 5.63 -33.03
C ALA A 8 -17.59 5.21 -31.58
N ALA A 9 -16.96 4.12 -31.13
CA ALA A 9 -16.96 3.82 -29.70
C ALA A 9 -16.42 5.06 -28.97
N PRO A 10 -17.02 5.50 -27.85
CA PRO A 10 -16.43 6.55 -27.05
C PRO A 10 -14.98 6.16 -26.73
N PRO A 11 -14.03 7.11 -26.79
CA PRO A 11 -12.64 6.81 -26.47
C PRO A 11 -12.60 6.15 -25.10
N ALA A 12 -11.77 5.11 -24.97
CA ALA A 12 -11.54 4.46 -23.68
C ALA A 12 -11.16 5.54 -22.65
N PRO A 13 -11.69 5.48 -21.42
CA PRO A 13 -11.33 6.44 -20.39
C PRO A 13 -9.80 6.45 -20.23
N ALA A 14 -9.21 7.63 -20.19
CA ALA A 14 -7.77 7.82 -20.05
C ALA A 14 -7.52 8.88 -18.97
N VAL A 15 -6.40 8.75 -18.27
CA VAL A 15 -5.92 9.79 -17.35
C VAL A 15 -4.69 10.44 -17.97
N SER A 16 -4.78 11.74 -18.19
CA SER A 16 -3.75 12.53 -18.87
C SER A 16 -2.87 13.28 -17.88
N GLY A 17 -1.65 13.59 -18.32
CA GLY A 17 -0.76 14.52 -17.66
C GLY A 17 -0.91 15.95 -18.17
N PHE A 18 -0.14 16.85 -17.58
CA PHE A 18 -0.11 18.25 -17.95
C PHE A 18 0.53 18.41 -19.34
N PRO A 19 -0.10 19.19 -20.22
CA PRO A 19 0.45 19.51 -21.52
C PRO A 19 1.67 20.40 -21.40
N LEU A 20 2.69 20.11 -22.20
CA LEU A 20 3.89 20.92 -22.37
C LEU A 20 3.99 21.35 -23.84
N ASP A 21 4.31 22.62 -24.06
CA ASP A 21 4.48 23.22 -25.38
C ASP A 21 5.95 23.13 -25.81
N THR A 22 6.23 22.49 -26.95
CA THR A 22 7.60 22.32 -27.43
C THR A 22 8.26 23.62 -27.86
N GLY A 23 7.50 24.67 -28.17
CA GLY A 23 8.02 26.00 -28.47
C GLY A 23 8.44 26.81 -27.24
N GLU A 24 7.88 26.49 -26.06
CA GLU A 24 8.13 27.24 -24.81
C GLU A 24 9.06 26.49 -23.86
N THR A 25 8.93 25.16 -23.81
CA THR A 25 9.58 24.32 -22.81
C THR A 25 11.03 24.05 -23.20
N SER A 26 11.97 24.36 -22.31
CA SER A 26 13.37 23.90 -22.45
C SER A 26 13.43 22.37 -22.38
N SER A 27 14.46 21.74 -22.95
CA SER A 27 14.61 20.27 -22.94
C SER A 27 14.60 19.67 -21.53
N ASP A 28 15.18 20.34 -20.54
CA ASP A 28 15.14 19.91 -19.13
C ASP A 28 13.77 20.12 -18.43
N GLY A 29 12.83 20.80 -19.08
CA GLY A 29 11.50 21.10 -18.57
C GLY A 29 10.45 20.02 -18.79
N PHE A 30 10.76 19.00 -19.61
CA PHE A 30 9.86 17.88 -19.88
C PHE A 30 9.92 16.84 -18.75
N VAL A 31 9.24 17.18 -17.65
CA VAL A 31 9.17 16.36 -16.44
C VAL A 31 7.72 16.21 -15.99
N TRP A 32 7.28 14.97 -15.88
CA TRP A 32 6.01 14.61 -15.29
C TRP A 32 6.24 13.89 -13.96
N THR A 33 5.47 14.29 -12.95
CA THR A 33 5.48 13.74 -11.58
C THR A 33 4.07 13.30 -11.22
N ALA A 34 3.89 12.67 -10.07
CA ALA A 34 2.56 12.29 -9.61
C ALA A 34 1.56 13.46 -9.47
N ALA A 35 2.04 14.71 -9.36
CA ALA A 35 1.20 15.90 -9.36
C ALA A 35 0.80 16.38 -10.77
N THR A 36 1.54 15.97 -11.80
CA THR A 36 1.34 16.43 -13.19
C THR A 36 1.03 15.30 -14.16
N PHE A 37 0.96 14.05 -13.72
CA PHE A 37 0.50 12.92 -14.50
C PHE A 37 -0.34 11.96 -13.64
N GLY A 38 -1.66 11.93 -13.89
CA GLY A 38 -2.58 11.14 -13.09
C GLY A 38 -2.51 9.62 -13.33
N GLY A 39 -1.66 9.16 -14.27
CA GLY A 39 -1.33 7.74 -14.41
C GLY A 39 -0.42 7.20 -13.29
N PHE A 40 0.21 8.10 -12.52
CA PHE A 40 1.07 7.72 -11.40
C PHE A 40 0.31 7.56 -10.09
N ASN A 41 0.89 6.78 -9.17
CA ASN A 41 0.37 6.66 -7.82
C ASN A 41 0.58 7.96 -7.03
N TYR A 42 -0.49 8.46 -6.39
CA TYR A 42 -0.44 9.68 -5.60
C TYR A 42 -1.15 9.55 -4.24
N PRO A 43 -0.43 9.17 -3.17
CA PRO A 43 -0.97 9.13 -1.82
C PRO A 43 -1.11 10.55 -1.28
N VAL A 44 -2.35 11.06 -1.23
CA VAL A 44 -2.67 12.46 -0.86
C VAL A 44 -2.09 12.87 0.50
N ASN A 45 -2.01 11.94 1.46
CA ASN A 45 -1.41 12.19 2.78
C ASN A 45 0.13 12.33 2.78
N GLN A 46 0.77 12.12 1.62
CA GLN A 46 2.22 12.26 1.40
C GLN A 46 2.55 13.41 0.43
N HIS A 47 1.60 14.32 0.14
CA HIS A 47 1.77 15.40 -0.83
C HIS A 47 3.15 16.07 -0.78
N LYS A 48 3.63 16.44 0.41
CA LYS A 48 4.90 17.14 0.61
C LYS A 48 6.11 16.40 0.02
N SER A 49 6.21 15.07 0.16
CA SER A 49 7.33 14.31 -0.41
C SER A 49 7.14 14.05 -1.90
N PHE A 50 5.91 13.98 -2.39
CA PHE A 50 5.61 13.71 -3.80
C PHE A 50 5.79 14.93 -4.72
N VAL A 51 5.81 16.15 -4.17
CA VAL A 51 6.05 17.39 -4.93
C VAL A 51 7.39 18.06 -4.61
N ALA A 52 8.23 17.41 -3.80
CA ALA A 52 9.54 17.95 -3.45
C ALA A 52 10.49 17.96 -4.66
N SER A 53 11.36 18.97 -4.75
CA SER A 53 12.43 19.00 -5.76
C SER A 53 13.54 18.00 -5.46
N GLU A 54 13.86 17.83 -4.18
CA GLU A 54 14.88 16.92 -3.65
C GLU A 54 14.26 15.91 -2.69
N ASN A 55 14.86 14.72 -2.56
CA ASN A 55 14.37 13.65 -1.67
C ASN A 55 12.88 13.33 -1.88
N TRP A 56 12.46 13.38 -3.14
CA TRP A 56 11.09 13.12 -3.54
C TRP A 56 10.77 11.62 -3.49
N SER A 57 9.47 11.30 -3.46
CA SER A 57 8.95 9.93 -3.51
C SER A 57 7.97 9.74 -4.65
N GLY A 58 7.72 8.49 -5.03
CA GLY A 58 6.76 8.14 -6.07
C GLY A 58 7.43 7.95 -7.42
N GLU A 59 6.72 8.34 -8.48
CA GLU A 59 7.13 8.11 -9.86
C GLU A 59 7.43 9.44 -10.58
N ARG A 60 8.38 9.38 -11.51
CA ARG A 60 8.77 10.49 -12.38
C ARG A 60 9.03 9.97 -13.79
N LEU A 61 8.52 10.68 -14.79
CA LEU A 61 8.85 10.49 -16.20
C LEU A 61 9.52 11.76 -16.68
N GLN A 62 10.71 11.64 -17.27
CA GLN A 62 11.52 12.78 -17.66
C GLN A 62 12.18 12.54 -19.01
N TYR A 63 12.18 13.55 -19.87
CA TYR A 63 13.08 13.60 -21.00
C TYR A 63 14.46 14.11 -20.56
N VAL A 64 15.52 13.44 -21.02
CA VAL A 64 16.92 13.79 -20.78
C VAL A 64 17.65 13.76 -22.11
N GLU A 65 17.97 14.95 -22.61
CA GLU A 65 18.79 15.18 -23.79
C GLU A 65 20.19 14.56 -23.62
N LYS A 66 20.67 13.82 -24.63
CA LYS A 66 21.99 13.17 -24.56
C LYS A 66 22.95 13.56 -25.67
N ASP A 67 22.48 13.71 -26.89
CA ASP A 67 23.33 13.77 -28.07
C ASP A 67 23.56 15.21 -28.58
N GLY A 68 22.82 16.17 -28.03
CA GLY A 68 22.84 17.58 -28.42
C GLY A 68 22.29 17.81 -29.82
N GLN A 69 21.65 16.80 -30.43
CA GLN A 69 21.17 16.81 -31.79
C GLN A 69 19.68 16.49 -31.81
N ASN A 70 18.89 17.49 -32.22
CA ASN A 70 17.44 17.40 -32.30
C ASN A 70 16.77 17.27 -30.92
N GLU A 71 17.17 18.08 -29.94
CA GLU A 71 16.52 18.04 -28.62
C GLU A 71 15.01 18.29 -28.67
N LEU A 72 14.24 17.58 -27.84
CA LEU A 72 12.83 17.96 -27.62
C LEU A 72 12.77 19.28 -26.84
N GLY A 73 12.14 20.30 -27.41
CA GLY A 73 11.92 21.58 -26.74
C GLY A 73 12.24 22.81 -27.58
N LYS A 74 12.31 23.96 -26.92
CA LYS A 74 12.29 25.29 -27.57
C LYS A 74 13.42 25.53 -28.58
N ASN A 75 14.55 24.82 -28.49
CA ASN A 75 15.63 24.99 -29.47
C ASN A 75 15.42 24.12 -30.73
N ASN A 76 14.59 23.08 -30.66
CA ASN A 76 14.12 22.33 -31.83
C ASN A 76 12.63 21.95 -31.68
N PRO A 77 11.72 22.93 -31.78
CA PRO A 77 10.31 22.76 -31.43
C PRO A 77 9.57 21.75 -32.33
N GLY A 78 10.06 21.50 -33.54
CA GLY A 78 9.52 20.49 -34.47
C GLY A 78 10.09 19.08 -34.27
N ASN A 79 11.04 18.88 -33.35
CA ASN A 79 11.52 17.53 -33.06
C ASN A 79 10.38 16.66 -32.53
N HIS A 80 10.23 15.47 -33.09
CA HIS A 80 9.23 14.49 -32.70
C HIS A 80 9.87 13.10 -32.50
N VAL A 81 11.18 13.04 -32.23
CA VAL A 81 11.89 11.81 -31.93
C VAL A 81 12.52 11.93 -30.56
N ILE A 82 12.18 11.02 -29.67
CA ILE A 82 12.88 10.81 -28.40
C ILE A 82 13.87 9.68 -28.63
N GLY A 83 15.16 9.95 -28.53
CA GLY A 83 16.24 9.00 -28.76
C GLY A 83 16.30 7.87 -27.73
N GLU A 84 17.18 6.90 -27.99
CA GLU A 84 17.39 5.77 -27.10
C GLU A 84 17.89 6.23 -25.71
N GLY A 85 17.13 5.82 -24.71
CA GLY A 85 17.31 6.14 -23.31
C GLY A 85 17.16 7.62 -22.95
N GLU A 86 16.59 8.46 -23.80
CA GLU A 86 16.28 9.85 -23.50
C GLU A 86 14.97 10.01 -22.72
N LEU A 87 14.07 9.02 -22.76
CA LEU A 87 12.93 8.93 -21.86
C LEU A 87 13.33 8.12 -20.62
N VAL A 88 13.34 8.77 -19.48
CA VAL A 88 13.75 8.22 -18.19
C VAL A 88 12.54 8.10 -17.28
N TYR A 89 12.28 6.89 -16.80
CA TYR A 89 11.32 6.62 -15.74
C TYR A 89 12.07 6.29 -14.45
N SER A 90 11.77 7.03 -13.38
CA SER A 90 12.39 6.83 -12.06
C SER A 90 11.30 6.61 -11.02
N THR A 91 11.59 5.75 -10.05
CA THR A 91 10.69 5.51 -8.91
C THR A 91 11.45 5.39 -7.60
N ARG A 92 10.85 5.95 -6.54
CA ARG A 92 11.40 6.00 -5.18
C ARG A 92 10.34 5.59 -4.15
N PRO A 93 10.71 4.82 -3.12
CA PRO A 93 9.77 4.37 -2.12
C PRO A 93 9.31 5.51 -1.21
N PHE A 94 8.20 5.29 -0.53
CA PHE A 94 7.72 6.12 0.57
C PHE A 94 7.26 5.27 1.74
N SER A 95 7.42 5.79 2.95
CA SER A 95 7.03 5.07 4.16
C SER A 95 5.53 5.16 4.42
N SER A 96 4.99 4.09 5.00
CA SER A 96 3.63 4.00 5.48
C SER A 96 3.66 3.38 6.88
N LYS A 97 2.94 4.01 7.82
CA LYS A 97 2.91 3.55 9.21
C LYS A 97 1.95 2.36 9.32
N TYR A 98 2.32 1.31 10.06
CA TYR A 98 1.39 0.21 10.32
C TYR A 98 0.12 0.71 11.03
N THR A 99 -1.04 0.16 10.68
CA THR A 99 -2.31 0.50 11.34
C THR A 99 -2.24 0.22 12.84
N LEU A 100 -1.63 -0.90 13.25
CA LEU A 100 -1.39 -1.24 14.66
C LEU A 100 -0.69 -0.10 15.42
N VAL A 101 0.39 0.43 14.84
CA VAL A 101 1.23 1.45 15.45
C VAL A 101 0.49 2.77 15.57
N SER A 102 -0.22 3.19 14.51
CA SER A 102 -0.98 4.44 14.53
C SER A 102 -2.21 4.37 15.43
N ALA A 103 -2.97 3.27 15.37
CA ALA A 103 -4.22 3.11 16.12
C ALA A 103 -4.01 2.92 17.62
N LEU A 104 -2.87 2.38 18.04
CA LEU A 104 -2.51 2.22 19.45
C LEU A 104 -1.48 3.26 19.93
N GLU A 105 -1.18 4.28 19.11
CA GLU A 105 -0.23 5.36 19.42
C GLU A 105 1.15 4.85 19.90
N LEU A 106 1.62 3.76 19.29
CA LEU A 106 2.87 3.12 19.69
C LEU A 106 4.09 3.96 19.29
N ASN A 107 5.16 3.82 20.07
CA ASN A 107 6.45 4.42 19.82
C ASN A 107 7.54 3.33 19.86
N SER A 108 8.80 3.71 19.62
CA SER A 108 9.92 2.76 19.54
C SER A 108 10.13 1.88 20.77
N LYS A 109 9.57 2.24 21.94
CA LYS A 109 9.65 1.45 23.18
C LYS A 109 8.45 0.53 23.41
N THR A 110 7.35 0.74 22.68
CA THR A 110 6.07 0.04 22.91
C THR A 110 5.61 -0.79 21.72
N ILE A 111 6.28 -0.70 20.58
CA ILE A 111 6.05 -1.61 19.47
C ILE A 111 6.48 -3.05 19.82
N PRO A 112 5.78 -4.09 19.35
CA PRO A 112 6.26 -5.46 19.44
C PRO A 112 7.65 -5.60 18.82
N GLU A 113 8.59 -6.27 19.52
CA GLU A 113 9.99 -6.37 19.08
C GLU A 113 10.10 -7.00 17.68
N LYS A 114 9.33 -8.07 17.44
CA LYS A 114 9.29 -8.79 16.16
C LYS A 114 8.74 -7.97 14.99
N LEU A 115 8.04 -6.86 15.26
CA LEU A 115 7.55 -5.98 14.20
C LEU A 115 8.70 -5.27 13.46
N GLY A 116 9.88 -5.16 14.08
CA GLY A 116 11.11 -4.63 13.46
C GLY A 116 11.10 -3.12 13.21
N GLY A 117 9.95 -2.46 13.23
CA GLY A 117 9.84 -1.02 13.02
C GLY A 117 8.41 -0.49 13.03
N MET A 118 8.27 0.82 12.92
CA MET A 118 6.96 1.49 12.91
C MET A 118 6.33 1.58 11.52
N PHE A 119 7.13 1.37 10.48
CA PHE A 119 6.78 1.64 9.10
C PHE A 119 7.11 0.45 8.20
N TYR A 120 6.35 0.32 7.14
CA TYR A 120 6.69 -0.43 5.94
C TYR A 120 6.80 0.56 4.77
N TYR A 121 7.34 0.13 3.65
CA TYR A 121 7.62 1.01 2.53
C TYR A 121 6.86 0.55 1.29
N LYS A 122 6.29 1.51 0.59
CA LYS A 122 5.54 1.32 -0.64
C LYS A 122 6.34 1.91 -1.79
N LEU A 123 6.30 1.23 -2.93
CA LEU A 123 6.90 1.72 -4.17
C LEU A 123 5.89 1.54 -5.29
N ALA A 124 5.75 2.55 -6.13
CA ALA A 124 4.89 2.46 -7.31
C ALA A 124 5.73 2.03 -8.53
N TRP A 125 5.20 1.07 -9.27
CA TRP A 125 5.84 0.49 -10.44
C TRP A 125 4.86 0.57 -11.62
N PHE A 126 5.07 1.57 -12.48
CA PHE A 126 4.19 1.89 -13.61
C PHE A 126 2.73 2.08 -13.17
N GLY A 127 2.51 2.95 -12.18
CA GLY A 127 1.22 3.31 -11.59
C GLY A 127 0.68 2.29 -10.58
N LYS A 128 1.22 1.07 -10.54
CA LYS A 128 0.76 0.00 -9.64
C LYS A 128 1.53 0.02 -8.32
N PRO A 129 0.85 -0.01 -7.15
CA PRO A 129 1.52 0.00 -5.86
C PRO A 129 2.04 -1.39 -5.45
N TYR A 130 3.27 -1.43 -4.96
CA TYR A 130 3.93 -2.58 -4.37
C TYR A 130 4.46 -2.24 -2.97
N ILE A 131 4.85 -3.28 -2.22
CA ILE A 131 5.55 -3.19 -0.94
C ILE A 131 7.01 -3.59 -1.18
N THR A 132 7.95 -2.80 -0.69
CA THR A 132 9.37 -3.18 -0.69
C THR A 132 9.63 -4.14 0.45
N ILE A 133 10.38 -5.20 0.19
CA ILE A 133 10.84 -6.14 1.21
C ILE A 133 12.12 -5.57 1.80
N GLY A 134 12.32 -5.63 3.11
CA GLY A 134 13.56 -5.17 3.77
C GLY A 134 13.95 -3.71 3.55
N ASN A 135 13.00 -2.84 3.13
CA ASN A 135 13.29 -1.47 2.69
C ASN A 135 14.24 -1.40 1.47
N ASP A 136 14.16 -2.41 0.59
CA ASP A 136 14.92 -2.51 -0.64
C ASP A 136 13.98 -2.39 -1.85
N SER A 137 14.13 -1.32 -2.61
CA SER A 137 13.34 -1.05 -3.82
C SER A 137 13.56 -2.06 -4.94
N THR A 138 14.63 -2.87 -4.87
CA THR A 138 14.90 -3.94 -5.85
C THR A 138 14.10 -5.21 -5.59
N GLN A 139 13.43 -5.31 -4.45
CA GLN A 139 12.68 -6.50 -4.04
C GLN A 139 11.25 -6.10 -3.67
N LEU A 140 10.31 -6.40 -4.56
CA LEU A 140 8.91 -5.98 -4.44
C LEU A 140 7.99 -7.18 -4.25
N THR A 141 6.90 -6.96 -3.52
CA THR A 141 5.75 -7.87 -3.44
C THR A 141 4.45 -7.04 -3.34
N THR A 142 3.33 -7.72 -3.35
CA THR A 142 2.00 -7.12 -3.21
C THR A 142 1.49 -7.14 -1.78
N LEU A 143 0.73 -6.11 -1.44
CA LEU A 143 -0.07 -6.09 -0.21
C LEU A 143 -1.32 -6.97 -0.41
N VAL A 144 -1.50 -7.97 0.44
CA VAL A 144 -2.68 -8.84 0.44
C VAL A 144 -3.81 -8.19 1.21
N ILE A 145 -3.54 -7.74 2.45
CA ILE A 145 -4.51 -7.03 3.28
C ILE A 145 -3.81 -6.00 4.16
N SER A 146 -4.49 -4.88 4.39
CA SER A 146 -4.16 -3.90 5.44
C SER A 146 -5.45 -3.39 6.05
N GLN A 147 -5.84 -3.98 7.17
CA GLN A 147 -7.09 -3.65 7.86
C GLN A 147 -7.08 -2.20 8.35
N ALA A 148 -8.19 -1.48 8.15
CA ALA A 148 -8.33 -0.11 8.62
C ALA A 148 -8.50 -0.05 10.15
N SER A 149 -8.17 1.08 10.78
CA SER A 149 -8.11 1.19 12.26
C SER A 149 -9.46 0.93 12.96
N GLY A 150 -10.57 1.24 12.29
CA GLY A 150 -11.93 1.01 12.78
C GLY A 150 -12.48 -0.39 12.52
N GLU A 151 -11.87 -1.15 11.62
CA GLU A 151 -12.35 -2.48 11.23
C GLU A 151 -12.04 -3.54 12.29
N LYS A 152 -12.90 -4.56 12.33
CA LYS A 152 -12.76 -5.73 13.19
C LYS A 152 -13.20 -6.96 12.43
N LYS A 153 -12.51 -8.08 12.65
CA LYS A 153 -12.96 -9.40 12.19
C LYS A 153 -13.26 -10.29 13.40
N GLN A 154 -14.50 -10.71 13.56
CA GLN A 154 -14.85 -11.76 14.51
C GLN A 154 -14.85 -13.12 13.79
N LEU A 155 -14.27 -14.14 14.43
CA LEU A 155 -14.27 -15.52 13.97
C LEU A 155 -14.60 -16.46 15.13
N LYS A 156 -15.59 -17.34 14.94
CA LYS A 156 -15.85 -18.45 15.84
C LYS A 156 -14.83 -19.57 15.65
N THR A 157 -14.72 -20.44 16.63
CA THR A 157 -13.93 -21.67 16.49
C THR A 157 -14.38 -22.48 15.27
N GLY A 158 -13.42 -22.87 14.43
CA GLY A 158 -13.62 -23.56 13.16
C GLY A 158 -13.90 -22.64 11.96
N GLU A 159 -14.15 -21.33 12.17
CA GLU A 159 -14.35 -20.40 11.07
C GLU A 159 -13.02 -19.92 10.47
N SER A 160 -13.06 -19.62 9.18
CA SER A 160 -11.93 -19.11 8.41
C SER A 160 -12.25 -17.74 7.80
N TRP A 161 -11.25 -16.86 7.80
CA TRP A 161 -11.28 -15.58 7.14
C TRP A 161 -10.40 -15.62 5.89
N ASP A 162 -11.02 -15.49 4.71
CA ASP A 162 -10.30 -15.23 3.47
C ASP A 162 -9.65 -13.84 3.51
N LEU A 163 -8.32 -13.82 3.45
CA LEU A 163 -7.50 -12.60 3.44
C LEU A 163 -7.21 -12.12 2.02
N GLY A 164 -7.51 -12.94 0.99
CA GLY A 164 -7.15 -12.71 -0.41
C GLY A 164 -5.87 -13.45 -0.82
N LYS A 165 -5.65 -13.56 -2.13
CA LYS A 165 -4.51 -14.30 -2.72
C LYS A 165 -4.29 -15.71 -2.13
N ASN A 166 -5.39 -16.42 -1.86
CA ASN A 166 -5.42 -17.75 -1.24
C ASN A 166 -4.81 -17.83 0.17
N TYR A 167 -4.65 -16.70 0.86
CA TYR A 167 -4.36 -16.68 2.27
C TYR A 167 -5.65 -16.73 3.08
N SER A 168 -5.62 -17.45 4.20
CA SER A 168 -6.74 -17.47 5.14
C SER A 168 -6.28 -17.57 6.57
N LEU A 169 -7.03 -16.98 7.51
CA LEU A 169 -6.82 -17.16 8.95
C LEU A 169 -7.97 -17.97 9.55
N THR A 170 -7.65 -19.07 10.20
CA THR A 170 -8.64 -19.98 10.81
C THR A 170 -8.48 -20.02 12.31
N VAL A 171 -9.57 -19.83 13.06
CA VAL A 171 -9.55 -20.01 14.52
C VAL A 171 -9.70 -21.48 14.85
N ASN A 172 -8.64 -22.10 15.36
CA ASN A 172 -8.62 -23.52 15.70
C ASN A 172 -9.30 -23.79 17.02
N GLN A 173 -9.01 -22.96 18.03
CA GLN A 173 -9.53 -23.14 19.38
C GLN A 173 -9.43 -21.84 20.21
N VAL A 174 -10.28 -21.74 21.22
CA VAL A 174 -10.20 -20.73 22.28
C VAL A 174 -10.02 -21.47 23.61
N ASP A 175 -9.21 -20.92 24.52
CA ASP A 175 -9.00 -21.52 25.84
C ASP A 175 -10.28 -21.47 26.70
N VAL A 176 -10.29 -22.24 27.79
CA VAL A 176 -11.47 -22.41 28.63
C VAL A 176 -11.78 -21.16 29.45
N GLU A 177 -10.76 -20.34 29.71
CA GLU A 177 -10.88 -19.03 30.37
C GLU A 177 -11.39 -17.93 29.42
N GLY A 178 -11.28 -18.12 28.10
CA GLY A 178 -11.67 -17.12 27.10
C GLY A 178 -10.69 -15.96 26.99
N GLU A 179 -9.42 -16.19 27.29
CA GLU A 179 -8.34 -15.20 27.26
C GLU A 179 -7.35 -15.44 26.13
N LYS A 180 -7.26 -16.65 25.59
CA LYS A 180 -6.30 -17.01 24.53
C LYS A 180 -6.99 -17.67 23.35
N VAL A 181 -6.48 -17.37 22.16
CA VAL A 181 -6.91 -17.98 20.91
C VAL A 181 -5.73 -18.68 20.24
N TRP A 182 -5.97 -19.90 19.77
CA TRP A 182 -5.11 -20.59 18.82
C TRP A 182 -5.69 -20.45 17.41
N PHE A 183 -4.90 -19.93 16.49
CA PHE A 183 -5.27 -19.82 15.07
C PHE A 183 -4.13 -20.27 14.17
N SER A 184 -4.47 -20.58 12.91
CA SER A 184 -3.53 -20.87 11.84
C SER A 184 -3.68 -19.87 10.71
N LEU A 185 -2.56 -19.41 10.17
CA LEU A 185 -2.48 -18.75 8.88
C LEU A 185 -2.17 -19.81 7.83
N CYS A 186 -3.00 -19.89 6.79
CA CYS A 186 -2.85 -20.86 5.72
C CYS A 186 -2.61 -20.15 4.38
N LYS A 187 -1.89 -20.80 3.47
CA LYS A 187 -1.76 -20.44 2.05
C LYS A 187 -2.13 -21.66 1.21
N ASN A 188 -3.04 -21.50 0.26
CA ASN A 188 -3.53 -22.61 -0.57
C ASN A 188 -4.10 -23.80 0.25
N GLY A 189 -4.67 -23.52 1.42
CA GLY A 189 -5.22 -24.52 2.33
C GLY A 189 -4.21 -25.24 3.22
N GLU A 190 -2.91 -25.00 3.05
CA GLU A 190 -1.85 -25.53 3.91
C GLU A 190 -1.49 -24.52 5.00
N GLU A 191 -1.34 -24.99 6.24
CA GLU A 191 -0.85 -24.15 7.34
C GLU A 191 0.60 -23.74 7.09
N ILE A 192 0.85 -22.43 7.04
CA ILE A 192 2.20 -21.87 6.91
C ILE A 192 2.72 -21.32 8.24
N GLU A 193 1.82 -21.02 9.18
CA GLU A 193 2.14 -20.48 10.49
C GLU A 193 0.97 -20.69 11.46
N SER A 194 1.25 -20.84 12.76
CA SER A 194 0.21 -20.86 13.78
C SER A 194 0.65 -20.15 15.07
N GLY A 195 -0.33 -19.61 15.80
CA GLY A 195 -0.07 -18.78 16.96
C GLY A 195 -1.08 -19.00 18.07
N ILE A 196 -0.59 -18.99 19.31
CA ILE A 196 -1.41 -18.87 20.52
C ILE A 196 -1.20 -17.47 21.07
N VAL A 197 -2.26 -16.67 21.09
CA VAL A 197 -2.19 -15.25 21.45
C VAL A 197 -3.22 -14.94 22.53
N SER A 198 -2.79 -14.13 23.51
CA SER A 198 -3.65 -13.64 24.59
C SER A 198 -4.41 -12.40 24.14
N SER A 199 -5.67 -12.21 24.55
CA SER A 199 -6.33 -10.90 24.46
C SER A 199 -6.06 -10.00 25.67
N ASN A 200 -5.31 -10.48 26.65
CA ASN A 200 -4.92 -9.77 27.87
C ASN A 200 -3.41 -9.48 27.87
N GLY A 201 -3.00 -8.48 28.66
CA GLY A 201 -1.59 -8.12 28.84
C GLY A 201 -1.15 -6.93 27.98
N THR A 202 0.12 -6.93 27.60
CA THR A 202 0.75 -5.88 26.81
C THR A 202 0.37 -5.96 25.33
N VAL A 203 0.72 -4.94 24.56
CA VAL A 203 0.55 -4.97 23.09
C VAL A 203 1.30 -6.15 22.48
N ASN A 204 2.46 -6.51 23.03
CA ASN A 204 3.24 -7.65 22.58
C ASN A 204 2.50 -8.98 22.81
N ASP A 205 1.85 -9.14 23.97
CA ASP A 205 1.08 -10.36 24.30
C ASP A 205 -0.16 -10.53 23.41
N LYS A 206 -0.69 -9.41 22.91
CA LYS A 206 -1.87 -9.33 22.06
C LYS A 206 -1.57 -9.32 20.56
N THR A 207 -0.30 -9.27 20.16
CA THR A 207 0.10 -9.18 18.75
C THR A 207 0.82 -10.44 18.32
N PHE A 208 0.38 -11.02 17.21
CA PHE A 208 1.14 -12.03 16.50
C PHE A 208 1.89 -11.40 15.35
N VAL A 209 3.15 -11.81 15.19
CA VAL A 209 4.03 -11.37 14.12
C VAL A 209 4.72 -12.60 13.54
N ALA A 210 4.62 -12.78 12.22
CA ALA A 210 5.31 -13.84 11.50
C ALA A 210 6.37 -13.26 10.56
N THR A 211 7.55 -13.88 10.60
CA THR A 211 8.69 -13.58 9.75
C THR A 211 9.12 -14.84 9.01
N ALA A 212 9.69 -14.68 7.82
CA ALA A 212 10.23 -15.80 7.05
C ALA A 212 11.42 -15.35 6.20
N ASP A 213 12.22 -16.30 5.75
CA ASP A 213 13.27 -16.06 4.76
C ASP A 213 12.63 -16.07 3.37
N PHE A 214 12.67 -14.94 2.67
CA PHE A 214 12.19 -14.80 1.29
C PHE A 214 12.81 -13.56 0.62
N GLY A 215 12.80 -13.55 -0.72
CA GLY A 215 13.74 -12.73 -1.48
C GLY A 215 15.17 -13.16 -1.20
N ASP A 216 16.08 -12.21 -1.18
CA ASP A 216 17.49 -12.45 -0.83
C ASP A 216 17.80 -12.12 0.65
N MET A 217 16.77 -12.08 1.49
CA MET A 217 16.85 -11.62 2.88
C MET A 217 16.27 -12.63 3.87
N LYS A 218 16.68 -12.48 5.13
CA LYS A 218 16.24 -13.32 6.25
C LYS A 218 15.30 -12.60 7.19
N ASP A 219 14.49 -13.36 7.93
CA ASP A 219 13.61 -12.84 8.98
C ASP A 219 12.72 -11.69 8.52
N GLN A 220 12.24 -11.74 7.28
CA GLN A 220 11.41 -10.70 6.70
C GLN A 220 9.98 -10.82 7.20
N LEU A 221 9.45 -9.70 7.71
CA LEU A 221 8.08 -9.59 8.18
C LEU A 221 7.09 -9.75 7.03
N TYR A 222 6.18 -10.70 7.15
CA TYR A 222 5.12 -10.88 6.15
C TYR A 222 3.71 -10.84 6.72
N PHE A 223 3.51 -11.08 8.02
CA PHE A 223 2.18 -11.10 8.62
C PHE A 223 2.15 -10.51 10.04
N ILE A 224 1.12 -9.72 10.31
CA ILE A 224 0.80 -9.19 11.64
C ILE A 224 -0.70 -9.33 11.87
N THR A 225 -1.10 -9.69 13.08
CA THR A 225 -2.48 -9.52 13.54
C THR A 225 -2.55 -9.23 15.04
N TYR A 226 -3.56 -8.45 15.45
CA TYR A 226 -3.79 -8.10 16.85
C TYR A 226 -5.09 -8.73 17.34
N VAL A 227 -5.03 -9.45 18.46
CA VAL A 227 -6.20 -10.06 19.10
C VAL A 227 -6.81 -9.05 20.08
N ASP A 228 -7.90 -8.40 19.68
CA ASP A 228 -8.61 -7.41 20.49
C ASP A 228 -9.30 -8.07 21.69
N LYS A 229 -10.05 -9.15 21.41
CA LYS A 229 -10.86 -9.88 22.39
C LYS A 229 -10.90 -11.37 22.06
N VAL A 230 -10.93 -12.17 23.10
CA VAL A 230 -11.33 -13.57 23.05
C VAL A 230 -12.55 -13.71 23.95
N PHE A 231 -13.46 -14.61 23.58
CA PHE A 231 -14.65 -14.90 24.36
C PHE A 231 -14.94 -16.38 24.29
N THR A 232 -15.34 -16.96 25.42
CA THR A 232 -15.81 -18.33 25.51
C THR A 232 -17.01 -18.43 26.43
N SER A 233 -17.92 -19.34 26.11
CA SER A 233 -19.14 -19.64 26.85
C SER A 233 -19.51 -21.11 26.66
N ALA A 234 -20.60 -21.55 27.28
CA ALA A 234 -21.04 -22.95 27.14
C ALA A 234 -21.41 -23.35 25.69
N THR A 235 -21.74 -22.38 24.82
CA THR A 235 -22.24 -22.64 23.46
C THR A 235 -21.44 -21.96 22.36
N ASP A 236 -20.72 -20.89 22.68
CA ASP A 236 -20.00 -20.08 21.71
C ASP A 236 -18.61 -19.71 22.19
N SER A 237 -17.63 -19.84 21.31
CA SER A 237 -16.27 -19.34 21.49
C SER A 237 -15.81 -18.63 20.22
N PHE A 238 -15.24 -17.44 20.38
CA PHE A 238 -14.78 -16.62 19.26
C PHE A 238 -13.60 -15.72 19.64
N ALA A 239 -12.89 -15.24 18.62
CA ALA A 239 -11.88 -14.21 18.74
C ALA A 239 -12.18 -13.02 17.81
N VAL A 240 -11.74 -11.83 18.21
CA VAL A 240 -11.85 -10.59 17.44
C VAL A 240 -10.46 -10.10 17.08
N PHE A 241 -10.18 -10.01 15.79
CA PHE A 241 -8.92 -9.57 15.21
C PHE A 241 -9.03 -8.12 14.72
N LYS A 242 -7.95 -7.36 14.95
CA LYS A 242 -7.74 -6.00 14.46
C LYS A 242 -6.34 -5.87 13.86
N TYR A 243 -6.14 -4.79 13.10
CA TYR A 243 -4.86 -4.33 12.57
C TYR A 243 -4.09 -5.39 11.77
N THR A 244 -4.82 -6.31 11.12
CA THR A 244 -4.23 -7.35 10.30
C THR A 244 -3.54 -6.75 9.07
N TRP A 245 -2.29 -7.13 8.83
CA TRP A 245 -1.49 -6.71 7.69
C TRP A 245 -0.73 -7.92 7.14
N LEU A 246 -0.75 -8.10 5.82
CA LEU A 246 -0.17 -9.26 5.14
C LEU A 246 0.36 -8.87 3.76
N ILE A 247 1.54 -9.36 3.41
CA ILE A 247 2.11 -9.35 2.06
C ILE A 247 2.25 -10.76 1.51
N ASP A 248 2.29 -10.89 0.19
CA ASP A 248 2.44 -12.20 -0.46
C ASP A 248 3.92 -12.59 -0.56
N LYS A 249 4.41 -13.36 0.42
CA LYS A 249 5.81 -13.78 0.48
C LYS A 249 6.25 -14.71 -0.67
N ASP A 250 5.29 -15.25 -1.44
CA ASP A 250 5.56 -16.20 -2.52
C ASP A 250 5.49 -15.55 -3.93
N ASP A 251 4.97 -14.31 -4.02
CA ASP A 251 4.82 -13.53 -5.26
C ASP A 251 5.80 -12.34 -5.25
N LEU A 252 7.03 -12.61 -5.67
CA LEU A 252 8.15 -11.67 -5.61
C LEU A 252 8.54 -11.15 -6.99
N MET A 253 8.85 -9.86 -7.05
CA MET A 253 9.47 -9.20 -8.19
C MET A 253 10.86 -8.73 -7.76
N LEU A 254 11.89 -9.36 -8.32
CA LEU A 254 13.29 -8.97 -8.15
C LEU A 254 13.70 -8.13 -9.36
N ILE A 255 14.28 -6.97 -9.12
CA ILE A 255 14.65 -6.00 -10.15
C ILE A 255 16.16 -5.89 -10.19
N GLU A 256 16.75 -6.29 -11.30
CA GLU A 256 18.18 -6.22 -11.54
C GLU A 256 18.52 -5.19 -12.62
N LYS A 257 19.75 -4.67 -12.55
CA LYS A 257 20.27 -3.80 -13.61
C LYS A 257 20.38 -4.59 -14.91
N GLY A 258 19.83 -4.04 -15.99
CA GLY A 258 19.77 -4.66 -17.32
C GLY A 258 18.45 -5.39 -17.59
N ASP A 259 17.57 -5.54 -16.62
CA ASP A 259 16.22 -6.07 -16.86
C ASP A 259 15.42 -5.13 -17.78
N GLU A 260 14.55 -5.70 -18.62
CA GLU A 260 13.65 -4.93 -19.48
C GLU A 260 12.19 -5.02 -18.99
N TYR A 261 11.55 -3.86 -18.84
CA TYR A 261 10.14 -3.73 -18.48
C TYR A 261 9.45 -2.71 -19.37
N GLN A 262 8.37 -3.13 -20.03
CA GLN A 262 7.49 -2.26 -20.82
C GLN A 262 8.23 -1.34 -21.83
N GLY A 263 9.31 -1.84 -22.44
CA GLY A 263 10.12 -1.07 -23.41
C GLY A 263 11.21 -0.19 -22.79
N PHE A 264 11.46 -0.31 -21.48
CA PHE A 264 12.56 0.34 -20.79
C PHE A 264 13.55 -0.69 -20.21
N GLU A 265 14.83 -0.35 -20.19
CA GLU A 265 15.90 -1.08 -19.52
C GLU A 265 16.20 -0.46 -18.16
N VAL A 266 16.38 -1.28 -17.12
CA VAL A 266 16.84 -0.86 -15.80
C VAL A 266 18.31 -0.45 -15.85
N THR A 267 18.57 0.84 -15.75
CA THR A 267 19.94 1.39 -15.77
C THR A 267 20.54 1.57 -14.38
N GLU A 268 19.69 1.70 -13.37
CA GLU A 268 20.06 1.78 -11.95
C GLU A 268 19.03 1.02 -11.11
N ALA A 269 19.54 0.17 -10.21
CA ALA A 269 18.75 -0.57 -9.24
C ALA A 269 19.46 -0.44 -7.88
N SER A 270 18.80 0.23 -6.93
CA SER A 270 19.31 0.46 -5.58
C SER A 270 18.19 0.33 -4.56
N GLU A 271 18.53 0.22 -3.27
CA GLU A 271 17.56 0.13 -2.18
C GLU A 271 16.57 1.32 -2.16
N SER A 272 17.00 2.51 -2.60
CA SER A 272 16.23 3.75 -2.49
C SER A 272 15.65 4.29 -3.80
N GLU A 273 16.06 3.75 -4.94
CA GLU A 273 15.69 4.26 -6.25
C GLU A 273 15.92 3.23 -7.35
N ILE A 274 14.96 3.15 -8.29
CA ILE A 274 15.10 2.44 -9.54
C ILE A 274 14.98 3.44 -10.69
N VAL A 275 15.87 3.34 -11.69
CA VAL A 275 15.86 4.19 -12.89
C VAL A 275 15.88 3.32 -14.14
N LEU A 276 14.86 3.50 -14.96
CA LEU A 276 14.72 2.84 -16.25
C LEU A 276 14.80 3.86 -17.39
N LYS A 277 15.31 3.44 -18.54
CA LYS A 277 15.41 4.27 -19.76
C LYS A 277 14.86 3.52 -20.96
N ASN A 278 14.18 4.20 -21.87
CA ASN A 278 13.61 3.54 -23.06
C ASN A 278 14.69 2.82 -23.87
N SER A 279 14.50 1.54 -24.16
CA SER A 279 15.51 0.71 -24.85
C SER A 279 15.63 0.99 -26.35
N LYS A 280 14.70 1.77 -26.92
CA LYS A 280 14.65 2.15 -28.34
C LYS A 280 14.11 3.55 -28.50
N SER A 281 14.51 4.24 -29.57
CA SER A 281 13.95 5.54 -29.93
C SER A 281 12.43 5.47 -30.13
N ILE A 282 11.73 6.53 -29.72
CA ILE A 282 10.28 6.71 -29.82
C ILE A 282 10.03 7.84 -30.80
N THR A 283 9.38 7.54 -31.93
CA THR A 283 8.90 8.55 -32.88
C THR A 283 7.46 8.93 -32.52
N LEU A 284 7.27 10.17 -32.11
CA LEU A 284 5.97 10.74 -31.80
C LEU A 284 5.17 10.95 -33.08
N ASP A 285 3.92 10.53 -33.05
CA ASP A 285 2.95 10.84 -34.09
C ASP A 285 2.38 12.22 -33.75
N ILE A 286 2.62 13.21 -34.63
CA ILE A 286 2.19 14.60 -34.47
C ILE A 286 0.89 14.90 -35.22
N ASP A 287 0.17 13.87 -35.67
CA ASP A 287 -1.19 14.02 -36.16
C ASP A 287 -2.18 14.00 -34.99
N LYS A 288 -3.21 14.84 -35.06
CA LYS A 288 -4.27 14.90 -34.05
C LYS A 288 -4.87 13.52 -33.72
N ASP A 289 -5.11 13.34 -32.42
CA ASP A 289 -5.75 12.16 -31.81
C ASP A 289 -4.97 10.85 -31.98
N LYS A 290 -3.71 10.91 -32.43
CA LYS A 290 -2.81 9.76 -32.47
C LYS A 290 -2.14 9.54 -31.12
N LYS A 291 -1.98 8.26 -30.79
CA LYS A 291 -1.32 7.80 -29.57
C LYS A 291 0.01 7.17 -29.94
N THR A 292 1.08 7.65 -29.33
CA THR A 292 2.40 7.00 -29.39
C THR A 292 2.64 6.26 -28.09
N TYR A 293 2.34 4.96 -28.08
CA TYR A 293 2.58 4.11 -26.92
C TYR A 293 4.07 3.93 -26.65
N PHE A 294 4.47 4.12 -25.40
CA PHE A 294 5.84 3.87 -24.92
C PHE A 294 5.88 2.86 -23.77
N THR A 295 4.71 2.43 -23.28
CA THR A 295 4.53 1.21 -22.49
C THR A 295 3.30 0.45 -23.03
N GLU A 296 2.85 -0.60 -22.34
CA GLU A 296 1.63 -1.32 -22.72
C GLU A 296 0.35 -0.48 -22.55
N SER A 297 0.36 0.52 -21.66
CA SER A 297 -0.81 1.33 -21.33
C SER A 297 -0.56 2.84 -21.31
N TRP A 298 0.69 3.27 -21.33
CA TRP A 298 1.09 4.67 -21.35
C TRP A 298 1.55 5.09 -22.72
N TYR A 299 1.13 6.28 -23.12
CA TYR A 299 1.37 6.85 -24.42
C TYR A 299 1.55 8.35 -24.33
N PHE A 300 2.26 8.93 -25.29
CA PHE A 300 2.19 10.35 -25.55
C PHE A 300 1.06 10.63 -26.53
N GLN A 301 0.36 11.73 -26.29
CA GLN A 301 -0.54 12.31 -27.25
C GLN A 301 -0.10 13.75 -27.53
N THR A 302 -0.20 14.13 -28.79
CA THR A 302 0.28 15.39 -29.31
C THR A 302 -0.88 16.20 -29.91
N SER A 303 -0.67 17.51 -30.07
CA SER A 303 -1.43 18.31 -31.02
C SER A 303 -0.86 18.16 -32.43
N ASP A 304 -1.60 18.67 -33.42
CA ASP A 304 -1.04 18.86 -34.77
C ASP A 304 0.24 19.72 -34.75
N GLU A 305 1.12 19.51 -35.72
CA GLU A 305 2.25 20.39 -36.02
C GLU A 305 1.78 21.86 -36.18
N GLY A 306 2.56 22.80 -35.64
CA GLY A 306 2.27 24.24 -35.68
C GLY A 306 1.15 24.69 -34.75
N LYS A 307 0.72 23.84 -33.81
CA LYS A 307 -0.22 24.20 -32.73
C LYS A 307 0.46 24.61 -31.43
N GLY A 308 1.80 24.64 -31.40
CA GLY A 308 2.55 25.29 -30.34
C GLY A 308 2.31 26.81 -30.32
N SER A 309 2.55 27.42 -29.17
CA SER A 309 2.17 28.81 -28.88
C SER A 309 3.12 29.83 -29.51
N ILE A 310 4.37 29.45 -29.74
CA ILE A 310 5.44 30.36 -30.20
C ILE A 310 5.99 29.99 -31.59
N SER A 311 6.22 28.70 -31.85
CA SER A 311 6.90 28.24 -33.07
C SER A 311 5.92 27.72 -34.12
N PRO A 312 6.11 28.03 -35.42
CA PRO A 312 5.29 27.46 -36.51
C PRO A 312 5.48 25.94 -36.71
N GLU A 313 6.54 25.36 -36.15
CA GLU A 313 6.81 23.92 -36.17
C GLU A 313 6.49 23.25 -34.82
N GLY A 314 6.18 24.05 -33.78
CA GLY A 314 5.94 23.55 -32.43
C GLY A 314 4.58 22.86 -32.27
N TYR A 315 4.48 22.02 -31.24
CA TYR A 315 3.27 21.30 -30.87
C TYR A 315 3.18 21.13 -29.35
N VAL A 316 2.04 20.66 -28.87
CA VAL A 316 1.79 20.37 -27.46
C VAL A 316 1.86 18.86 -27.25
N ILE A 317 2.52 18.40 -26.18
CA ILE A 317 2.67 16.98 -25.82
C ILE A 317 2.25 16.74 -24.37
N TYR A 318 1.61 15.61 -24.10
CA TYR A 318 1.36 15.11 -22.74
C TYR A 318 1.36 13.58 -22.69
N PRO A 319 1.81 12.96 -21.59
CA PRO A 319 1.61 11.54 -21.35
C PRO A 319 0.16 11.27 -20.94
N ALA A 320 -0.33 10.09 -21.26
CA ALA A 320 -1.62 9.60 -20.83
C ALA A 320 -1.55 8.10 -20.57
N ALA A 321 -2.43 7.61 -19.70
CA ALA A 321 -2.58 6.20 -19.38
C ALA A 321 -4.00 5.73 -19.70
N ASP A 322 -4.12 4.60 -20.40
CA ASP A 322 -5.41 3.94 -20.60
C ASP A 322 -5.95 3.42 -19.25
N VAL A 323 -7.24 3.66 -18.97
CA VAL A 323 -7.91 3.16 -17.76
C VAL A 323 -8.62 1.85 -18.06
N ILE A 324 -8.13 0.77 -17.46
CA ILE A 324 -8.82 -0.52 -17.47
C ILE A 324 -9.84 -0.51 -16.32
N VAL A 325 -11.12 -0.37 -16.66
CA VAL A 325 -12.20 -0.55 -15.69
C VAL A 325 -12.45 -2.05 -15.54
N GLU A 326 -11.91 -2.66 -14.49
CA GLU A 326 -12.31 -4.02 -14.09
C GLU A 326 -13.75 -3.97 -13.60
N ASP A 327 -14.66 -4.54 -14.38
CA ASP A 327 -16.08 -4.65 -14.03
C ASP A 327 -16.22 -5.63 -12.87
N LYS A 328 -16.13 -5.12 -11.63
CA LYS A 328 -16.50 -5.88 -10.42
C LYS A 328 -18.01 -6.10 -10.45
N SER A 329 -18.45 -7.05 -11.26
CA SER A 329 -19.77 -7.65 -11.15
C SER A 329 -19.82 -8.40 -9.82
N ILE A 330 -20.18 -7.66 -8.77
CA ILE A 330 -20.60 -8.24 -7.49
C ILE A 330 -21.89 -8.98 -7.79
N SER A 331 -21.80 -10.30 -7.97
CA SER A 331 -22.94 -11.21 -7.86
C SER A 331 -23.44 -11.20 -6.42
N GLY A 332 -24.21 -10.18 -6.06
CA GLY A 332 -25.05 -10.17 -4.87
C GLY A 332 -26.31 -11.02 -5.08
N PRO A 333 -26.85 -11.67 -4.03
CA PRO A 333 -28.06 -12.48 -4.16
C PRO A 333 -29.26 -11.60 -4.52
N LYS A 334 -30.09 -12.10 -5.46
CA LYS A 334 -31.38 -11.49 -5.81
C LYS A 334 -32.34 -11.61 -4.62
N GLU A 335 -32.63 -10.50 -3.96
CA GLU A 335 -33.86 -10.36 -3.18
C GLU A 335 -34.89 -9.58 -3.99
N ASN A 336 -36.01 -10.25 -4.28
CA ASN A 336 -37.27 -9.62 -4.67
C ASN A 336 -37.77 -8.74 -3.53
N THR A 337 -38.21 -7.51 -3.80
CA THR A 337 -39.53 -6.97 -3.38
C THR A 337 -39.82 -5.62 -4.06
N THR A 338 -40.84 -5.66 -4.91
CA THR A 338 -41.95 -4.72 -5.16
C THR A 338 -41.77 -3.19 -5.01
N SER A 339 -42.12 -2.53 -6.11
CA SER A 339 -42.37 -1.10 -6.37
C SER A 339 -43.16 -0.32 -5.32
N ALA A 340 -42.70 0.90 -5.02
CA ALA A 340 -43.54 2.06 -4.69
C ALA A 340 -42.84 3.38 -5.09
N LYS A 341 -43.67 4.38 -5.38
CA LYS A 341 -43.47 5.49 -6.32
C LYS A 341 -42.91 6.78 -5.67
N GLU A 342 -42.30 7.59 -6.54
CA GLU A 342 -41.75 8.95 -6.43
C GLU A 342 -42.35 9.93 -5.39
N ALA A 343 -41.47 10.77 -4.80
CA ALA A 343 -41.73 12.19 -4.59
C ALA A 343 -40.43 13.02 -4.58
N ASN A 344 -40.42 14.03 -5.46
CA ASN A 344 -39.41 15.05 -5.73
C ASN A 344 -39.38 16.12 -4.62
N ILE A 345 -38.22 16.60 -4.14
CA ILE A 345 -38.06 17.98 -3.60
C ILE A 345 -36.65 18.51 -3.92
N THR A 346 -36.65 19.70 -4.52
CA THR A 346 -35.56 20.52 -5.07
C THR A 346 -34.78 21.31 -4.00
N GLU A 347 -33.51 21.58 -4.29
CA GLU A 347 -32.58 22.45 -3.56
C GLU A 347 -33.03 23.92 -3.45
N THR A 348 -32.58 24.60 -2.39
CA THR A 348 -32.34 26.05 -2.44
C THR A 348 -31.18 26.44 -1.51
N ILE A 349 -30.17 27.09 -2.10
CA ILE A 349 -28.96 27.67 -1.49
C ILE A 349 -29.30 29.05 -0.92
N SER A 350 -28.70 29.45 0.20
CA SER A 350 -28.39 30.86 0.48
C SER A 350 -27.21 31.01 1.45
N SER A 351 -26.28 31.84 1.01
CA SER A 351 -25.01 32.27 1.60
C SER A 351 -25.15 33.58 2.40
N SER A 352 -24.36 33.76 3.46
CA SER A 352 -23.72 35.05 3.82
C SER A 352 -22.85 34.96 5.09
N ASP A 353 -21.55 35.22 4.92
CA ASP A 353 -20.55 35.71 5.89
C ASP A 353 -20.73 37.25 6.13
N PRO A 354 -19.88 38.00 6.88
CA PRO A 354 -19.08 37.74 8.10
C PRO A 354 -19.15 38.93 9.13
N GLU A 355 -18.42 38.83 10.27
CA GLU A 355 -17.47 39.86 10.81
C GLU A 355 -17.27 39.84 12.36
N THR A 356 -16.02 39.54 12.74
CA THR A 356 -15.09 40.27 13.64
C THR A 356 -15.50 40.90 14.99
N SER A 357 -14.87 40.40 16.06
CA SER A 357 -13.77 41.08 16.82
C SER A 357 -13.87 41.15 18.35
N ASN A 358 -12.69 40.97 18.97
CA ASN A 358 -12.17 41.59 20.20
C ASN A 358 -12.27 40.89 21.58
N LYS A 359 -11.09 40.35 21.95
CA LYS A 359 -10.21 40.71 23.09
C LYS A 359 -10.61 40.40 24.56
N SER A 360 -9.70 39.62 25.17
CA SER A 360 -8.87 39.97 26.34
C SER A 360 -9.15 39.25 27.68
N ALA A 361 -8.24 38.30 27.97
CA ALA A 361 -7.36 38.18 29.14
C ALA A 361 -7.89 38.15 30.60
N SER A 362 -7.56 37.00 31.22
CA SER A 362 -6.81 36.82 32.49
C SER A 362 -7.47 37.13 33.84
N SER A 363 -7.49 36.13 34.73
CA SER A 363 -6.71 36.15 35.98
C SER A 363 -6.94 34.91 36.87
N THR A 364 -5.91 34.60 37.65
CA THR A 364 -5.61 33.40 38.44
C THR A 364 -5.94 33.62 39.93
N SER A 365 -6.16 32.53 40.70
CA SER A 365 -5.66 32.21 42.08
C SER A 365 -6.69 31.39 42.89
N LEU A 366 -6.41 30.12 43.24
CA LEU A 366 -5.72 29.58 44.44
C LEU A 366 -6.47 29.82 45.77
N ILE A 367 -6.87 28.75 46.47
CA ILE A 367 -6.71 28.53 47.93
C ILE A 367 -6.63 27.01 48.22
N GLN A 368 -5.65 26.65 49.06
CA GLN A 368 -5.31 25.33 49.63
C GLN A 368 -6.15 24.97 50.87
N ASN A 369 -6.11 23.71 51.34
CA ASN A 369 -5.71 23.39 52.72
C ASN A 369 -5.42 21.89 52.90
N GLU A 370 -4.28 21.63 53.56
CA GLU A 370 -3.78 20.38 54.15
C GLU A 370 -4.62 20.01 55.41
N ASP A 371 -4.60 18.81 56.01
CA ASP A 371 -3.47 18.17 56.68
C ASP A 371 -3.79 16.74 57.21
N ASN A 372 -2.74 15.89 57.20
CA ASN A 372 -2.31 14.77 58.08
C ASN A 372 -3.27 14.00 59.04
N ASP A 373 -3.13 12.67 59.21
CA ASP A 373 -2.04 12.01 59.99
C ASP A 373 -2.16 10.45 60.13
N SER A 374 -0.96 9.83 60.19
CA SER A 374 -0.39 8.59 60.78
C SER A 374 -1.05 7.19 60.99
N ARG A 375 -0.30 6.18 60.46
CA ARG A 375 0.36 4.96 61.05
C ARG A 375 -0.41 3.73 61.61
N ASP A 376 -0.23 2.61 60.88
CA ASP A 376 0.54 1.37 61.20
C ASP A 376 0.16 0.39 62.34
N SER A 377 0.15 -0.90 61.97
CA SER A 377 0.71 -2.09 62.65
C SER A 377 -0.18 -3.35 62.87
N ASP A 378 0.34 -4.46 62.33
CA ASP A 378 0.46 -5.84 62.83
C ASP A 378 -0.66 -6.92 62.77
N ILE A 379 -0.23 -8.05 62.19
CA ILE A 379 -0.78 -9.43 62.15
C ILE A 379 -0.15 -10.24 63.31
N PRO A 380 -0.75 -11.36 63.80
CA PRO A 380 -0.21 -12.69 63.40
C PRO A 380 -1.20 -13.91 63.37
N HIS A 381 -1.10 -14.68 62.29
CA HIS A 381 -0.85 -16.15 62.10
C HIS A 381 -1.61 -17.35 62.78
N ASP A 382 -1.66 -18.42 61.95
CA ASP A 382 -1.74 -19.91 62.15
C ASP A 382 -3.14 -20.60 62.12
N LYS A 383 -3.40 -21.77 61.48
CA LYS A 383 -2.62 -22.82 60.75
C LYS A 383 -3.56 -23.86 60.07
N MET A 384 -3.14 -24.43 58.92
CA MET A 384 -3.26 -25.83 58.36
C MET A 384 -4.60 -26.63 58.44
N ALA A 385 -5.03 -27.51 57.50
CA ALA A 385 -4.56 -28.02 56.20
C ALA A 385 -5.63 -28.99 55.57
N ILE A 386 -5.40 -29.36 54.31
CA ILE A 386 -5.71 -30.62 53.57
C ILE A 386 -6.56 -30.48 52.28
N GLU A 387 -5.96 -31.06 51.24
CA GLU A 387 -6.24 -31.08 49.80
C GLU A 387 -7.53 -31.78 49.37
N THR A 388 -8.03 -31.43 48.17
CA THR A 388 -8.31 -32.46 47.16
C THR A 388 -8.20 -31.91 45.74
N SER A 389 -7.49 -32.70 44.94
CA SER A 389 -7.15 -32.58 43.52
C SER A 389 -8.34 -32.40 42.58
N ALA A 390 -8.19 -31.50 41.60
CA ALA A 390 -8.78 -31.64 40.27
C ALA A 390 -7.80 -31.05 39.24
N LYS A 391 -7.21 -31.92 38.43
CA LYS A 391 -6.36 -31.59 37.27
C LYS A 391 -7.16 -30.79 36.24
N THR A 392 -6.70 -29.58 35.94
CA THR A 392 -7.03 -28.85 34.71
C THR A 392 -6.12 -29.35 33.58
N PRO A 393 -6.60 -29.43 32.32
CA PRO A 393 -5.73 -29.71 31.19
C PRO A 393 -4.96 -28.43 30.85
N SER A 394 -3.73 -28.32 31.36
CA SER A 394 -2.76 -27.37 30.84
C SER A 394 -2.36 -27.80 29.43
N PHE A 395 -2.32 -26.85 28.49
CA PHE A 395 -1.71 -27.03 27.18
C PHE A 395 -0.25 -27.47 27.38
N ASP A 396 0.01 -28.77 27.26
CA ASP A 396 1.38 -29.28 27.22
C ASP A 396 2.02 -28.79 25.92
N VAL A 397 3.06 -27.97 26.10
CA VAL A 397 3.92 -27.43 25.07
C VAL A 397 4.57 -28.59 24.31
N LEU A 398 4.12 -28.83 23.10
CA LEU A 398 4.90 -29.50 22.07
C LEU A 398 5.27 -28.45 21.03
N ALA A 399 6.22 -27.59 21.40
CA ALA A 399 6.98 -26.80 20.45
C ALA A 399 7.85 -27.78 19.63
N GLY A 400 7.25 -28.35 18.60
CA GLY A 400 7.99 -29.03 17.55
C GLY A 400 8.65 -27.97 16.67
N ILE A 401 9.96 -27.80 16.81
CA ILE A 401 10.79 -27.15 15.80
C ILE A 401 10.63 -27.96 14.51
N LEU A 402 9.83 -27.46 13.58
CA LEU A 402 9.78 -27.95 12.20
C LEU A 402 10.28 -26.82 11.29
N GLY A 403 11.57 -26.52 11.41
CA GLY A 403 12.32 -25.87 10.36
C GLY A 403 12.60 -26.91 9.27
N VAL A 404 11.83 -26.89 8.18
CA VAL A 404 12.18 -27.64 6.98
C VAL A 404 13.30 -26.87 6.26
N VAL A 405 14.54 -27.28 6.53
CA VAL A 405 15.70 -26.91 5.70
C VAL A 405 15.65 -27.76 4.45
N LEU A 406 15.22 -27.18 3.33
CA LEU A 406 15.35 -27.78 2.01
C LEU A 406 16.72 -27.44 1.41
N CYS A 407 17.76 -28.12 1.93
CA CYS A 407 19.04 -28.22 1.24
C CYS A 407 18.90 -29.26 0.12
N HIS A 408 18.88 -28.83 -1.14
CA HIS A 408 19.26 -29.69 -2.26
C HIS A 408 20.41 -29.05 -3.02
N ALA A 409 21.62 -29.44 -2.62
CA ALA A 409 22.81 -29.28 -3.42
C ALA A 409 23.35 -30.65 -3.85
N LEU A 410 23.67 -30.71 -5.15
CA LEU A 410 24.60 -31.61 -5.85
C LEU A 410 24.06 -32.94 -6.41
N LEU A 411 24.10 -33.10 -7.74
CA LEU A 411 25.26 -33.74 -8.40
C LEU A 411 25.18 -33.74 -9.94
N LYS A 412 26.21 -33.14 -10.55
CA LYS A 412 26.89 -33.49 -11.82
C LYS A 412 26.28 -34.63 -12.67
N ARG A 413 26.13 -34.35 -13.97
CA ARG A 413 26.64 -35.27 -15.00
C ARG A 413 27.29 -34.53 -16.16
N ARG A 414 28.55 -34.91 -16.39
CA ARG A 414 29.33 -34.70 -17.63
C ARG A 414 28.55 -35.25 -18.83
N TYR A 415 28.41 -34.49 -19.89
CA TYR A 415 29.22 -34.59 -21.12
C TYR A 415 29.05 -33.33 -21.96
#